data_AF-A0A814A1W9-F1
#
_entry.id   AF-A0A814A1W9-F1
#
_cell.length_a   1.000
_cell.length_b   1.000
_cell.length_c   1.000
_cell.angle_alpha   90.00
_cell.angle_beta   90.00
_cell.angle_gamma   90.00
#
_symmetry.space_group_name_H-M   'P 1'
#
loop_
_entity.id
_entity.type
_entity.pdbx_description
1 polymer ?
#
loop_
_entity_poly.entity_id
_entity_poly.type
_entity_poly.pdbx_seq_one_letter_code
_entity_poly.pdbx_strand_id
1 'polypeptide(L)'
;MIPILYDKLVYIYFVADRGPATKFLSILESSHKRFSSNQLIFICDDDHYYHSHTFSTLLFYEQLFKDAVIGFRGWRIRKDLRWGVEKLEKFWHIVATNRISEPYRVGIVTANYGYLIKPRFFDEHIYVDYTKVSKSISLVDDIWLNGHLARRNVARYVLPSCCSQIHIAETHALEKQLASKNLTRQQANDRALYYFKDYWERDLFYKRNGTNHPKYTSSIRGVLFQTKLVSRSGINYCA
;
A
#
# COMPACT_ATOMS: atom_id res chain seq x y z
N MET A 1 -5.59 7.14 31.59
CA MET A 1 -4.62 8.20 31.23
C MET A 1 -5.19 8.92 30.01
N ILE A 2 -5.65 10.16 30.16
CA ILE A 2 -6.10 10.97 29.02
C ILE A 2 -4.83 11.51 28.37
N PRO A 3 -4.53 11.20 27.09
CA PRO A 3 -3.35 11.74 26.44
C PRO A 3 -3.43 13.26 26.44
N ILE A 4 -2.46 13.89 27.07
CA ILE A 4 -2.35 15.34 27.11
C ILE A 4 -1.65 15.78 25.81
N LEU A 5 -2.43 16.17 24.80
CA LEU A 5 -1.96 16.65 23.50
C LEU A 5 -1.98 18.19 23.48
N TYR A 6 -1.02 18.84 24.18
CA TYR A 6 -0.91 20.32 24.22
C TYR A 6 0.21 20.90 23.35
N ASP A 7 0.74 20.13 22.39
CA ASP A 7 1.75 20.67 21.46
C ASP A 7 1.06 21.50 20.36
N LYS A 8 1.59 22.70 20.08
CA LYS A 8 1.09 23.60 19.02
C LYS A 8 1.21 23.00 17.62
N LEU A 9 2.01 21.96 17.45
CA LEU A 9 2.20 21.22 16.21
C LEU A 9 1.18 20.09 16.02
N VAL A 10 0.39 19.76 17.03
CA VAL A 10 -0.62 18.70 16.97
C VAL A 10 -2.01 19.30 16.82
N TYR A 11 -2.67 18.96 15.73
CA TYR A 11 -4.07 19.31 15.48
C TYR A 11 -4.92 18.05 15.44
N ILE A 12 -6.02 18.05 16.20
CA ILE A 12 -6.98 16.95 16.22
C ILE A 12 -8.23 17.40 15.48
N TYR A 13 -8.63 16.62 14.49
CA TYR A 13 -9.86 16.85 13.73
C TYR A 13 -10.83 15.71 13.96
N PHE A 14 -11.99 16.02 14.54
CA PHE A 14 -13.09 15.06 14.64
C PHE A 14 -13.86 15.03 13.33
N VAL A 15 -13.97 13.84 12.75
CA VAL A 15 -14.57 13.61 11.43
C VAL A 15 -15.46 12.37 11.48
N ALA A 16 -16.37 12.25 10.51
CA ALA A 16 -17.18 11.04 10.38
C ALA A 16 -16.30 9.82 10.09
N ASP A 17 -16.60 8.69 10.73
CA ASP A 17 -15.88 7.42 10.52
C ASP A 17 -16.17 6.86 9.12
N ARG A 18 -15.12 6.82 8.29
CA ARG A 18 -15.11 6.22 6.95
C ARG A 18 -14.27 4.93 6.95
N GLY A 19 -14.19 4.24 8.08
CA GLY A 19 -13.36 3.06 8.26
C GLY A 19 -11.87 3.38 8.10
N PRO A 20 -11.06 2.44 7.58
CA PRO A 20 -9.61 2.65 7.42
C PRO A 20 -9.25 3.88 6.58
N ALA A 21 -10.05 4.19 5.55
CA ALA A 21 -9.81 5.31 4.65
C ALA A 21 -9.94 6.70 5.33
N THR A 22 -10.48 6.77 6.56
CA THR A 22 -10.55 8.01 7.36
C THR A 22 -9.19 8.72 7.46
N LYS A 23 -8.10 7.94 7.52
CA LYS A 23 -6.73 8.45 7.67
C LYS A 23 -6.29 9.39 6.54
N PHE A 24 -6.89 9.31 5.34
CA PHE A 24 -6.58 10.19 4.23
C PHE A 24 -7.79 10.91 3.62
N LEU A 25 -8.98 10.32 3.61
CA LEU A 25 -10.13 10.89 2.89
C LEU A 25 -10.51 12.26 3.42
N SER A 26 -10.56 12.42 4.74
CA SER A 26 -10.95 13.69 5.37
C SER A 26 -9.93 14.79 5.10
N ILE A 27 -8.64 14.44 5.06
CA ILE A 27 -7.58 15.38 4.69
C ILE A 27 -7.66 15.72 3.20
N LEU A 28 -7.88 14.75 2.31
CA LEU A 28 -7.98 15.01 0.87
C LEU A 28 -9.20 15.85 0.50
N GLU A 29 -10.37 15.56 1.08
CA GLU A 29 -11.60 16.33 0.87
C GLU A 29 -11.44 17.79 1.36
N SER A 30 -10.80 18.00 2.51
CA SER A 30 -10.52 19.35 3.04
C SER A 30 -9.34 20.03 2.36
N SER A 31 -8.42 19.28 1.75
CA SER A 31 -7.16 19.80 1.19
C SER A 31 -7.37 20.79 0.06
N HIS A 32 -8.44 20.66 -0.73
CA HIS A 32 -8.79 21.59 -1.79
C HIS A 32 -9.03 23.03 -1.29
N LYS A 33 -9.24 23.23 0.02
CA LYS A 33 -9.48 24.55 0.63
C LYS A 33 -8.37 25.00 1.59
N ARG A 34 -7.55 24.07 2.10
CA ARG A 34 -6.68 24.34 3.26
C ARG A 34 -5.19 24.11 3.01
N PHE A 35 -4.84 23.24 2.07
CA PHE A 35 -3.45 22.87 1.84
C PHE A 35 -3.04 23.17 0.40
N SER A 36 -1.75 23.48 0.21
CA SER A 36 -1.19 23.55 -1.13
C SER A 36 -1.40 22.22 -1.86
N SER A 37 -1.69 22.27 -3.16
CA SER A 37 -1.84 21.08 -3.99
C SER A 37 -0.56 20.23 -4.04
N ASN A 38 0.60 20.83 -3.73
CA ASN A 38 1.91 20.20 -3.62
C ASN A 38 2.32 19.83 -2.18
N GLN A 39 1.46 20.08 -1.18
CA GLN A 39 1.75 19.74 0.21
C GLN A 39 2.03 18.24 0.33
N LEU A 40 3.16 17.91 0.94
CA LEU A 40 3.49 16.53 1.27
C LEU A 40 2.67 16.10 2.47
N ILE A 41 1.99 14.96 2.33
CA ILE A 41 1.18 14.33 3.38
C ILE A 41 1.72 12.92 3.56
N PHE A 42 2.20 12.63 4.76
CA PHE A 42 2.60 11.29 5.15
C PHE A 42 1.42 10.58 5.80
N ILE A 43 1.03 9.43 5.27
CA ILE A 43 0.00 8.57 5.84
C ILE A 43 0.71 7.45 6.61
N CYS A 44 0.31 7.29 7.88
CA CYS A 44 0.85 6.29 8.79
C CYS A 44 -0.28 5.47 9.44
N ASP A 45 0.06 4.25 9.82
CA ASP A 45 -0.72 3.43 10.74
C ASP A 45 -0.25 3.64 12.19
N ASP A 46 -1.15 3.39 13.13
CA ASP A 46 -0.99 3.53 14.58
C ASP A 46 -0.27 2.35 15.25
N ASP A 47 0.03 1.29 14.50
CA ASP A 47 0.63 0.03 14.96
C ASP A 47 2.08 -0.17 14.47
N HIS A 48 2.77 0.92 14.11
CA HIS A 48 4.15 0.88 13.62
C HIS A 48 5.07 1.88 14.34
N TYR A 49 6.29 1.43 14.67
CA TYR A 49 7.40 2.34 14.93
C TYR A 49 8.08 2.72 13.62
N TYR A 50 8.15 4.03 13.37
CA TYR A 50 8.83 4.59 12.23
C TYR A 50 10.29 4.91 12.57
N HIS A 51 11.22 4.42 11.75
CA HIS A 51 12.64 4.67 11.88
C HIS A 51 12.95 6.17 11.71
N SER A 52 13.98 6.69 12.40
CA SER A 52 14.36 8.12 12.33
C SER A 52 14.67 8.60 10.91
N HIS A 53 15.26 7.74 10.08
CA HIS A 53 15.54 7.99 8.66
C HIS A 53 14.31 7.90 7.71
N THR A 54 13.10 7.65 8.21
CA THR A 54 11.89 7.51 7.37
C THR A 54 11.66 8.76 6.53
N PHE A 55 11.63 9.93 7.17
CA PHE A 55 11.35 11.18 6.48
C PHE A 55 12.52 11.63 5.60
N SER A 56 13.78 11.46 6.03
CA SER A 56 14.93 11.81 5.19
C SER A 56 14.96 10.97 3.90
N THR A 57 14.62 9.68 4.00
CA THR A 57 14.51 8.79 2.82
C THR A 57 13.37 9.21 1.90
N LEU A 58 12.18 9.49 2.45
CA LEU A 58 11.02 9.94 1.68
C LEU A 58 11.31 11.28 0.97
N LEU A 59 11.88 12.25 1.67
CA LEU A 59 12.19 13.58 1.12
C LEU A 59 13.27 13.51 0.04
N PHE A 60 14.29 12.66 0.20
CA PHE A 60 15.29 12.43 -0.84
C PHE A 60 14.64 11.89 -2.13
N TYR A 61 13.79 10.86 -2.01
CA TYR A 61 13.16 10.25 -3.17
C TYR A 61 12.01 11.06 -3.77
N GLU A 62 11.35 11.91 -2.97
CA GLU A 62 10.34 12.85 -3.46
C GLU A 62 10.95 13.82 -4.49
N GLN A 63 12.20 14.24 -4.30
CA GLN A 63 12.90 15.10 -5.26
C GLN A 63 13.14 14.41 -6.61
N LEU A 64 13.32 13.08 -6.60
CA LEU A 64 13.54 12.25 -7.79
C LEU A 64 12.23 11.81 -8.46
N PHE A 65 11.18 11.61 -7.66
CA PHE A 65 9.88 11.11 -8.10
C PHE A 65 8.75 12.07 -7.71
N LYS A 66 8.89 13.34 -8.12
CA LYS A 66 7.99 14.45 -7.72
C LYS A 66 6.51 14.19 -8.01
N ASP A 67 6.23 13.42 -9.06
CA ASP A 67 4.88 13.11 -9.55
C ASP A 67 4.44 11.68 -9.23
N ALA A 68 4.97 11.11 -8.16
CA ALA A 68 4.63 9.75 -7.72
C ALA A 68 4.28 9.69 -6.25
N VAL A 69 3.49 8.67 -5.90
CA VAL A 69 3.37 8.20 -4.52
C VAL A 69 4.55 7.29 -4.21
N ILE A 70 5.16 7.51 -3.05
CA ILE A 70 6.34 6.76 -2.62
C ILE A 70 6.11 6.18 -1.22
N GLY A 71 6.53 4.95 -0.99
CA GLY A 71 6.40 4.28 0.31
C GLY A 71 7.38 3.13 0.47
N PHE A 72 7.21 2.34 1.53
CA PHE A 72 8.19 1.32 1.93
C PHE A 72 7.73 -0.12 1.74
N ARG A 73 6.46 -0.31 1.35
CA ARG A 73 5.91 -1.63 1.06
C ARG A 73 4.85 -1.52 -0.02
N GLY A 74 4.76 -2.55 -0.85
CA GLY A 74 3.79 -2.61 -1.93
C GLY A 74 3.48 -4.02 -2.38
N TRP A 75 2.52 -4.09 -3.28
CA TRP A 75 1.99 -5.33 -3.83
C TRP A 75 2.00 -5.29 -5.37
N ARG A 76 2.46 -6.40 -5.95
CA ARG A 76 2.36 -6.66 -7.39
C ARG A 76 1.03 -7.34 -7.69
N ILE A 77 0.16 -6.63 -8.40
CA ILE A 77 -1.19 -7.08 -8.75
C ILE A 77 -1.11 -8.34 -9.64
N ARG A 78 -1.97 -9.32 -9.38
CA ARG A 78 -2.11 -10.50 -10.25
C ARG A 78 -2.96 -10.18 -11.47
N LYS A 79 -2.67 -10.82 -12.61
CA LYS A 79 -3.44 -10.63 -13.84
C LYS A 79 -4.92 -11.02 -13.71
N ASP A 80 -5.22 -11.97 -12.82
CA ASP A 80 -6.58 -12.44 -12.54
C ASP A 80 -7.33 -11.55 -11.55
N LEU A 81 -6.71 -10.46 -11.08
CA LEU A 81 -7.26 -9.51 -10.10
C LEU A 81 -7.71 -10.18 -8.80
N ARG A 82 -7.15 -11.34 -8.47
CA ARG A 82 -7.37 -11.98 -7.18
C ARG A 82 -6.33 -11.52 -6.17
N TRP A 83 -6.79 -11.25 -4.96
CA TRP A 83 -5.98 -11.03 -3.79
C TRP A 83 -5.61 -12.36 -3.15
N GLY A 84 -4.47 -12.35 -2.49
CA GLY A 84 -3.94 -13.54 -1.83
C GLY A 84 -3.21 -14.45 -2.81
N VAL A 85 -2.24 -15.14 -2.23
CA VAL A 85 -1.35 -16.08 -2.89
C VAL A 85 -0.94 -17.11 -1.85
N GLU A 86 -0.47 -18.27 -2.31
CA GLU A 86 0.09 -19.27 -1.41
C GLU A 86 1.29 -18.71 -0.64
N LYS A 87 1.62 -19.32 0.52
CA LYS A 87 2.63 -18.78 1.45
C LYS A 87 3.98 -18.50 0.78
N LEU A 88 4.46 -19.41 -0.08
CA LEU A 88 5.69 -19.24 -0.83
C LEU A 88 5.56 -18.20 -1.94
N GLU A 89 4.37 -18.08 -2.52
CA GLU A 89 4.13 -17.12 -3.60
C GLU A 89 4.14 -15.66 -3.08
N LYS A 90 3.81 -15.44 -1.79
CA LYS A 90 3.82 -14.10 -1.15
C LYS A 90 5.13 -13.34 -1.37
N PHE A 91 6.27 -14.04 -1.41
CA PHE A 91 7.59 -13.43 -1.63
C PHE A 91 7.73 -12.74 -2.99
N TRP A 92 6.97 -13.18 -3.99
CA TRP A 92 7.02 -12.62 -5.34
C TRP A 92 6.04 -11.47 -5.56
N HIS A 93 5.06 -11.32 -4.67
CA HIS A 93 4.03 -10.29 -4.74
C HIS A 93 4.30 -9.13 -3.79
N ILE A 94 4.81 -9.41 -2.59
CA ILE A 94 5.13 -8.38 -1.60
C ILE A 94 6.53 -7.82 -1.91
N VAL A 95 6.56 -6.54 -2.22
CA VAL A 95 7.79 -5.76 -2.34
C VAL A 95 7.93 -4.95 -1.06
N ALA A 96 9.09 -5.04 -0.40
CA ALA A 96 9.36 -4.35 0.85
C ALA A 96 10.74 -3.71 0.82
N THR A 97 10.88 -2.60 1.52
CA THR A 97 12.05 -1.73 1.54
C THR A 97 13.38 -2.43 1.84
N ASN A 98 13.38 -3.43 2.71
CA ASN A 98 14.58 -4.22 3.07
C ASN A 98 14.93 -5.33 2.08
N ARG A 99 14.10 -5.55 1.05
CA ARG A 99 14.29 -6.62 0.07
C ARG A 99 14.83 -6.11 -1.25
N ILE A 100 14.67 -4.84 -1.56
CA ILE A 100 15.03 -4.24 -2.86
C ILE A 100 16.28 -3.37 -2.72
N SER A 101 17.09 -3.32 -3.78
CA SER A 101 18.30 -2.50 -3.84
C SER A 101 18.09 -1.18 -4.60
N GLU A 102 16.95 -1.00 -5.25
CA GLU A 102 16.60 0.20 -6.01
C GLU A 102 15.09 0.45 -5.94
N PRO A 103 14.61 1.68 -6.20
CA PRO A 103 13.19 1.98 -6.27
C PRO A 103 12.47 1.09 -7.27
N TYR A 104 11.32 0.55 -6.89
CA TYR A 104 10.55 -0.37 -7.72
C TYR A 104 9.11 0.09 -7.89
N ARG A 105 8.65 0.20 -9.15
CA ARG A 105 7.28 0.61 -9.48
C ARG A 105 6.30 -0.52 -9.19
N VAL A 106 5.28 -0.24 -8.37
CA VAL A 106 4.26 -1.20 -7.94
C VAL A 106 2.86 -0.80 -8.41
N GLY A 107 1.94 -1.76 -8.44
CA GLY A 107 0.53 -1.48 -8.67
C GLY A 107 -0.15 -0.90 -7.42
N ILE A 108 0.26 -1.35 -6.24
CA ILE A 108 -0.28 -0.90 -4.95
C ILE A 108 0.88 -0.59 -4.00
N VAL A 109 0.94 0.62 -3.45
CA VAL A 109 1.69 0.92 -2.22
C VAL A 109 0.77 0.68 -1.02
N THR A 110 1.27 0.11 0.07
CA THR A 110 0.44 -0.21 1.24
C THR A 110 0.76 0.73 2.41
N ALA A 111 -0.25 1.08 3.21
CA ALA A 111 -0.09 1.91 4.41
C ALA A 111 0.79 1.23 5.47
N ASN A 112 0.88 -0.11 5.45
CA ASN A 112 1.90 -0.83 6.21
C ASN A 112 3.28 -0.27 5.84
N TYR A 113 3.91 0.42 6.80
CA TYR A 113 5.19 1.14 6.72
C TYR A 113 5.13 2.59 6.22
N GLY A 114 3.93 3.09 5.94
CA GLY A 114 3.65 4.47 5.55
C GLY A 114 4.00 4.79 4.10
N TYR A 115 3.34 5.83 3.59
CA TYR A 115 3.59 6.38 2.25
C TYR A 115 3.35 7.89 2.21
N LEU A 116 3.96 8.54 1.23
CA LEU A 116 3.88 9.97 0.99
C LEU A 116 2.99 10.24 -0.23
N ILE A 117 2.00 11.12 -0.04
CA ILE A 117 1.09 11.58 -1.10
C ILE A 117 1.09 13.10 -1.21
N LYS A 118 0.47 13.59 -2.29
CA LYS A 118 0.12 15.00 -2.50
C LYS A 118 -1.36 15.12 -2.88
N PRO A 119 -2.07 16.18 -2.45
CA PRO A 119 -3.46 16.40 -2.83
C PRO A 119 -3.71 16.34 -4.34
N ARG A 120 -2.82 16.93 -5.15
CA ARG A 120 -2.95 16.97 -6.62
C ARG A 120 -2.96 15.61 -7.33
N PHE A 121 -2.60 14.53 -6.63
CA PHE A 121 -2.67 13.18 -7.19
C PHE A 121 -4.12 12.67 -7.30
N PHE A 122 -5.05 13.34 -6.64
CA PHE A 122 -6.45 12.93 -6.56
C PHE A 122 -7.36 14.03 -7.09
N ASP A 123 -8.50 13.61 -7.61
CA ASP A 123 -9.65 14.47 -7.88
C ASP A 123 -10.81 14.09 -6.97
N GLU A 124 -11.94 14.77 -7.14
CA GLU A 124 -13.12 14.59 -6.28
C GLU A 124 -13.68 13.17 -6.25
N HIS A 125 -13.39 12.36 -7.26
CA HIS A 125 -13.88 10.99 -7.33
C HIS A 125 -13.40 10.13 -6.17
N ILE A 126 -12.25 10.42 -5.56
CA ILE A 126 -11.75 9.64 -4.41
C ILE A 126 -12.72 9.64 -3.23
N TYR A 127 -13.53 10.70 -3.07
CA TYR A 127 -14.55 10.80 -2.02
C TYR A 127 -15.98 10.72 -2.59
N VAL A 128 -16.26 11.18 -3.81
CA VAL A 128 -17.59 11.03 -4.42
C VAL A 128 -17.92 9.57 -4.69
N ASP A 129 -17.01 8.81 -5.32
CA ASP A 129 -17.25 7.40 -5.63
C ASP A 129 -17.31 6.56 -4.35
N TYR A 130 -16.61 6.99 -3.29
CA TYR A 130 -16.58 6.33 -1.98
C TYR A 130 -17.98 6.21 -1.35
N THR A 131 -18.82 7.23 -1.58
CA THR A 131 -20.21 7.24 -1.07
C THR A 131 -21.16 6.35 -1.86
N LYS A 132 -20.77 5.97 -3.09
CA LYS A 132 -21.62 5.24 -4.05
C LYS A 132 -21.33 3.74 -4.12
N VAL A 133 -20.10 3.34 -3.79
CA VAL A 133 -19.69 1.93 -3.86
C VAL A 133 -20.11 1.15 -2.61
N SER A 134 -20.21 -0.18 -2.76
CA SER A 134 -20.44 -1.06 -1.60
C SER A 134 -19.30 -0.95 -0.57
N LYS A 135 -19.63 -1.17 0.71
CA LYS A 135 -18.61 -1.25 1.78
C LYS A 135 -17.54 -2.31 1.53
N SER A 136 -17.85 -3.36 0.76
CA SER A 136 -16.84 -4.38 0.39
C SER A 136 -15.70 -3.83 -0.48
N ILE A 137 -15.93 -2.71 -1.17
CA ILE A 137 -14.93 -2.00 -1.99
C ILE A 137 -14.34 -0.83 -1.18
N SER A 138 -15.18 -0.09 -0.45
CA SER A 138 -14.74 1.14 0.24
C SER A 138 -13.92 0.87 1.52
N LEU A 139 -13.99 -0.33 2.11
CA LEU A 139 -13.26 -0.65 3.35
C LEU A 139 -11.80 -1.09 3.13
N VAL A 140 -11.39 -1.30 1.88
CA VAL A 140 -10.03 -1.72 1.53
C VAL A 140 -9.24 -0.52 1.03
N ASP A 141 -8.84 0.32 1.99
CA ASP A 141 -8.27 1.65 1.79
C ASP A 141 -7.00 1.66 0.93
N ASP A 142 -6.12 0.68 1.10
CA ASP A 142 -4.94 0.50 0.23
C ASP A 142 -5.35 0.39 -1.25
N ILE A 143 -6.30 -0.49 -1.58
CA ILE A 143 -6.72 -0.68 -2.99
C ILE A 143 -7.52 0.52 -3.47
N TRP A 144 -8.35 1.12 -2.61
CA TRP A 144 -9.11 2.32 -2.95
C TRP A 144 -8.20 3.47 -3.37
N LEU A 145 -7.23 3.83 -2.52
CA LEU A 145 -6.27 4.89 -2.79
C LEU A 145 -5.49 4.61 -4.08
N ASN A 146 -4.94 3.39 -4.22
CA ASN A 146 -4.16 3.04 -5.39
C ASN A 146 -5.00 2.94 -6.66
N GLY A 147 -6.27 2.56 -6.59
CA GLY A 147 -7.17 2.54 -7.75
C GLY A 147 -7.41 3.94 -8.31
N HIS A 148 -7.64 4.93 -7.43
CA HIS A 148 -7.74 6.33 -7.85
C HIS A 148 -6.42 6.89 -8.40
N LEU A 149 -5.28 6.51 -7.82
CA LEU A 149 -3.97 6.85 -8.40
C LEU A 149 -3.81 6.25 -9.81
N ALA A 150 -4.26 5.02 -10.04
CA ALA A 150 -4.17 4.36 -11.34
C ALA A 150 -5.03 5.07 -12.37
N ARG A 151 -6.28 5.43 -11.99
CA ARG A 151 -7.19 6.23 -12.82
C ARG A 151 -6.59 7.57 -13.25
N ARG A 152 -5.76 8.16 -12.40
CA ARG A 152 -5.06 9.43 -12.64
C ARG A 152 -3.68 9.27 -13.27
N ASN A 153 -3.27 8.04 -13.60
CA ASN A 153 -1.94 7.69 -14.12
C ASN A 153 -0.79 8.20 -13.21
N VAL A 154 -0.99 8.16 -11.89
CA VAL A 154 0.03 8.53 -10.90
C VAL A 154 0.85 7.30 -10.54
N ALA A 155 2.16 7.39 -10.73
CA ALA A 155 3.07 6.29 -10.45
C ALA A 155 3.18 6.01 -8.94
N ARG A 156 3.49 4.76 -8.59
CA ARG A 156 3.69 4.31 -7.21
C ARG A 156 4.99 3.56 -7.08
N TYR A 157 5.84 3.93 -6.12
CA TYR A 157 7.12 3.29 -5.90
C TYR A 157 7.28 2.77 -4.48
N VAL A 158 7.87 1.59 -4.37
CA VAL A 158 8.49 1.12 -3.13
C VAL A 158 9.95 1.54 -3.17
N LEU A 159 10.41 2.21 -2.12
CA LEU A 159 11.77 2.71 -2.00
C LEU A 159 12.65 1.70 -1.24
N PRO A 160 13.95 1.59 -1.58
CA PRO A 160 14.92 0.91 -0.73
C PRO A 160 15.21 1.78 0.50
N SER A 161 15.49 1.13 1.63
CA SER A 161 15.90 1.78 2.87
C SER A 161 16.79 0.83 3.66
N CYS A 162 17.73 1.39 4.41
CA CYS A 162 18.56 0.63 5.35
C CYS A 162 17.73 -0.14 6.39
N CYS A 163 16.53 0.37 6.66
CA CYS A 163 15.86 0.15 7.90
C CYS A 163 14.36 -0.05 7.61
N SER A 164 13.77 -1.12 8.15
CA SER A 164 12.33 -1.39 8.03
C SER A 164 11.59 -0.85 9.24
N GLN A 165 10.34 -0.47 9.02
CA GLN A 165 9.45 -0.12 10.13
C GLN A 165 9.11 -1.38 10.91
N ILE A 166 8.96 -1.22 12.22
CA ILE A 166 8.69 -2.33 13.13
C ILE A 166 7.19 -2.33 13.38
N HIS A 167 6.54 -3.42 13.02
CA HIS A 167 5.15 -3.66 13.37
C HIS A 167 5.08 -4.07 14.84
N ILE A 168 4.27 -3.37 15.63
CA ILE A 168 4.27 -3.51 17.09
C ILE A 168 2.98 -4.02 17.69
N ALA A 169 1.90 -4.07 16.92
CA ALA A 169 0.62 -4.58 17.41
C ALA A 169 -0.20 -5.17 16.26
N GLU A 170 -0.73 -6.37 16.45
CA GLU A 170 -1.77 -6.86 15.55
C GLU A 170 -3.11 -6.25 15.95
N THR A 171 -3.70 -5.45 15.05
CA THR A 171 -5.08 -5.00 15.17
C THR A 171 -5.96 -5.80 14.21
N HIS A 172 -7.06 -6.38 14.72
CA HIS A 172 -8.03 -7.14 13.92
C HIS A 172 -9.31 -6.35 13.62
N ALA A 173 -9.23 -5.01 13.65
CA ALA A 173 -10.40 -4.14 13.54
C ALA A 173 -11.09 -4.27 12.18
N LEU A 174 -10.31 -4.28 11.09
CA LEU A 174 -10.82 -4.45 9.73
C LEU A 174 -11.43 -5.84 9.53
N GLU A 175 -10.75 -6.89 9.98
CA GLU A 175 -11.23 -8.27 9.90
C GLU A 175 -12.58 -8.42 10.62
N LYS A 176 -12.72 -7.85 11.83
CA LYS A 176 -13.99 -7.83 12.58
C LYS A 176 -15.07 -7.06 11.81
N GLN A 177 -14.75 -5.89 11.26
CA GLN A 177 -15.71 -5.08 10.50
C GLN A 177 -16.20 -5.81 9.23
N LEU A 178 -15.31 -6.49 8.50
CA LEU A 178 -15.68 -7.29 7.34
C LEU A 178 -16.47 -8.54 7.72
N ALA A 179 -16.10 -9.21 8.81
CA ALA A 179 -16.80 -10.39 9.32
C ALA A 179 -18.26 -10.06 9.69
N SER A 180 -18.52 -8.90 10.32
CA SER A 180 -19.88 -8.41 10.61
C SER A 180 -20.74 -8.19 9.34
N LYS A 181 -20.14 -8.24 8.16
CA LYS A 181 -20.78 -8.11 6.84
C LYS A 181 -20.74 -9.41 6.04
N ASN A 182 -20.39 -10.54 6.66
CA ASN A 182 -20.21 -11.84 6.01
C ASN A 182 -19.21 -11.78 4.83
N LEU A 183 -18.12 -11.03 5.00
CA LEU A 183 -17.08 -10.87 3.99
C LEU A 183 -15.71 -11.20 4.55
N THR A 184 -14.89 -11.87 3.74
CA THR A 184 -13.46 -12.01 4.03
C THR A 184 -12.68 -10.83 3.45
N ARG A 185 -11.50 -10.54 4.04
CA ARG A 185 -10.57 -9.54 3.49
C ARG A 185 -10.15 -9.85 2.06
N GLN A 186 -10.00 -11.14 1.72
CA GLN A 186 -9.71 -11.55 0.36
C GLN A 186 -10.85 -11.19 -0.60
N GLN A 187 -12.11 -11.51 -0.28
CA GLN A 187 -13.25 -11.19 -1.13
C GLN A 187 -13.42 -9.67 -1.33
N ALA A 188 -13.21 -8.88 -0.28
CA ALA A 188 -13.24 -7.42 -0.36
C ALA A 188 -12.15 -6.88 -1.29
N ASN A 189 -10.92 -7.39 -1.14
CA ASN A 189 -9.80 -7.01 -2.00
C ASN A 189 -10.02 -7.41 -3.47
N ASP A 190 -10.51 -8.63 -3.75
CA ASP A 190 -10.83 -9.10 -5.11
C ASP A 190 -11.85 -8.15 -5.78
N ARG A 191 -12.91 -7.78 -5.06
CA ARG A 191 -13.95 -6.86 -5.56
C ARG A 191 -13.40 -5.47 -5.84
N ALA A 192 -12.54 -4.94 -4.98
CA ALA A 192 -11.93 -3.63 -5.20
C ALA A 192 -10.91 -3.64 -6.35
N LEU A 193 -10.10 -4.69 -6.47
CA LEU A 193 -9.20 -4.87 -7.63
C LEU A 193 -9.99 -4.90 -8.93
N TYR A 194 -11.11 -5.63 -8.95
CA TYR A 194 -11.99 -5.70 -10.12
C TYR A 194 -12.69 -4.37 -10.42
N TYR A 195 -13.09 -3.61 -9.40
CA TYR A 195 -13.71 -2.28 -9.59
C TYR A 195 -12.80 -1.33 -10.38
N PHE A 196 -11.48 -1.39 -10.15
CA PHE A 196 -10.49 -0.57 -10.86
C PHE A 196 -9.84 -1.28 -12.07
N LYS A 197 -10.42 -2.39 -12.58
CA LYS A 197 -9.80 -3.26 -13.61
C LYS A 197 -9.28 -2.53 -14.84
N ASP A 198 -9.97 -1.47 -15.26
CA ASP A 198 -9.67 -0.75 -16.51
C ASP A 198 -8.56 0.30 -16.34
N TYR A 199 -8.17 0.59 -15.10
CA TYR A 199 -7.18 1.61 -14.78
C TYR A 199 -5.80 1.04 -14.43
N TRP A 200 -5.73 -0.23 -14.02
CA TRP A 200 -4.46 -0.82 -13.64
C TRP A 200 -3.50 -0.97 -14.83
N GLU A 201 -2.24 -0.60 -14.62
CA GLU A 201 -1.20 -0.74 -15.64
C GLU A 201 -0.78 -2.23 -15.78
N ARG A 202 -1.19 -2.85 -16.90
CA ARG A 202 -1.05 -4.30 -17.13
C ARG A 202 0.41 -4.77 -17.25
N ASP A 203 1.33 -3.87 -17.55
CA ASP A 203 2.77 -4.11 -17.58
C ASP A 203 3.37 -4.25 -16.17
N LEU A 204 2.72 -3.71 -15.14
CA LEU A 204 3.11 -3.85 -13.73
C LEU A 204 2.59 -5.14 -13.09
N PHE A 205 1.67 -5.85 -13.75
CA PHE A 205 1.15 -7.10 -13.23
C PHE A 205 2.26 -8.12 -13.00
N TYR A 206 2.14 -8.85 -11.90
CA TYR A 206 3.01 -9.96 -11.58
C TYR A 206 3.05 -10.94 -12.76
N LYS A 207 4.27 -11.25 -13.18
CA LYS A 207 4.58 -12.30 -14.13
C LYS A 207 5.68 -13.13 -13.50
N ARG A 208 5.41 -14.43 -13.28
CA ARG A 208 6.45 -15.37 -12.87
C ARG A 208 7.54 -15.38 -13.94
N ASN A 209 8.80 -15.17 -13.54
CA ASN A 209 9.94 -14.98 -14.45
C ASN A 209 9.79 -13.81 -15.44
N GLY A 210 8.91 -12.84 -15.15
CA GLY A 210 8.82 -11.61 -15.94
C GLY A 210 10.06 -10.73 -15.79
N THR A 211 10.30 -9.89 -16.80
CA THR A 211 11.36 -8.87 -16.79
C THR A 211 11.08 -7.74 -15.79
N ASN A 212 9.82 -7.56 -15.38
CA ASN A 212 9.38 -6.56 -14.41
C ASN A 212 9.54 -7.01 -12.94
N HIS A 213 10.61 -7.72 -12.58
CA HIS A 213 10.83 -8.11 -11.18
C HIS A 213 11.67 -7.05 -10.44
N PRO A 214 11.46 -6.86 -9.13
CA PRO A 214 12.32 -5.98 -8.34
C PRO A 214 13.77 -6.47 -8.36
N LYS A 215 14.74 -5.55 -8.41
CA LYS A 215 16.12 -5.92 -8.11
C LYS A 215 16.26 -6.13 -6.60
N TYR A 216 16.35 -7.40 -6.21
CA TYR A 216 16.48 -7.79 -4.83
C TYR A 216 17.93 -7.64 -4.33
N THR A 217 18.07 -7.33 -3.03
CA THR A 217 19.35 -7.34 -2.31
C THR A 217 19.99 -8.74 -2.32
N SER A 218 21.31 -8.81 -2.17
CA SER A 218 22.07 -10.06 -2.21
C SER A 218 21.58 -11.09 -1.19
N SER A 219 21.20 -10.66 0.01
CA SER A 219 20.66 -11.51 1.07
C SER A 219 19.35 -12.21 0.70
N ILE A 220 18.49 -11.54 -0.08
CA ILE A 220 17.20 -12.12 -0.52
C ILE A 220 17.35 -12.99 -1.77
N ARG A 221 18.33 -12.70 -2.64
CA ARG A 221 18.56 -13.51 -3.85
C ARG A 221 18.78 -14.99 -3.51
N GLY A 222 19.55 -15.32 -2.47
CA GLY A 222 19.80 -16.71 -2.06
C GLY A 222 18.52 -17.49 -1.75
N VAL A 223 17.56 -16.88 -1.07
CA VAL A 223 16.26 -17.47 -0.71
C VAL A 223 15.37 -17.68 -1.94
N LEU A 224 15.36 -16.72 -2.87
CA LEU A 224 14.57 -16.81 -4.11
C LEU A 224 15.15 -17.83 -5.11
N PHE A 225 16.47 -18.04 -5.12
CA PHE A 225 17.10 -19.07 -5.95
C PHE A 225 16.86 -20.49 -5.41
N GLN A 226 16.90 -20.69 -4.08
CA GLN A 226 16.57 -21.99 -3.48
C GLN A 226 15.11 -22.40 -3.74
N THR A 227 14.16 -21.47 -3.66
CA THR A 227 12.74 -21.76 -3.96
C THR A 227 12.46 -22.04 -5.43
N LYS A 228 13.25 -21.46 -6.36
CA LYS A 228 13.21 -21.85 -7.79
C LYS A 228 13.61 -23.32 -8.00
N LEU A 229 14.59 -23.83 -7.25
CA LEU A 229 15.03 -25.23 -7.33
C LEU A 229 13.96 -26.18 -6.80
N VAL A 230 13.34 -25.88 -5.65
CA VAL A 230 12.26 -26.69 -5.07
C VAL A 230 11.05 -26.82 -6.01
N SER A 231 10.73 -25.78 -6.79
CA SER A 231 9.61 -25.86 -7.76
C SER A 231 9.92 -26.61 -9.05
N ARG A 232 11.20 -26.96 -9.31
CA ARG A 232 11.62 -27.77 -10.47
C ARG A 232 11.83 -29.23 -10.11
N SER A 233 12.10 -29.52 -8.85
CA SER A 233 12.18 -30.88 -8.34
C SER A 233 10.81 -31.29 -7.83
N GLY A 234 10.04 -32.00 -8.65
CA GLY A 234 8.88 -32.77 -8.19
C GLY A 234 9.32 -33.88 -7.24
N ILE A 235 9.76 -33.50 -6.04
CA ILE A 235 10.15 -34.42 -4.98
C ILE A 235 8.94 -34.52 -4.06
N ASN A 236 8.20 -35.60 -4.26
CA ASN A 236 7.30 -36.16 -3.27
C ASN A 236 8.11 -36.41 -2.00
N TYR A 237 7.72 -35.81 -0.89
CA TYR A 237 7.98 -36.42 0.41
C TYR A 237 6.68 -37.03 0.90
N CYS A 238 6.69 -38.36 0.94
CA CYS A 238 5.72 -39.22 1.58
C CYS A 238 5.66 -38.96 3.09
N ALA A 239 4.45 -39.18 3.63
CA ALA A 239 4.06 -39.40 5.03
C ALA A 239 4.29 -38.24 6.02
#